data_AF-G2R9L2-F1
#
_entry.id   AF-G2R9L2-F1
#
_cell.length_a   1.000
_cell.length_b   1.000
_cell.length_c   1.000
_cell.angle_alpha   90.00
_cell.angle_beta   90.00
_cell.angle_gamma   90.00
#
_symmetry.space_group_name_H-M   'P 1'
#
loop_
_entity.id
_entity.type
_entity.pdbx_description
1 polymer ?
#
loop_
_entity_poly.entity_id
_entity_poly.type
_entity_poly.pdbx_seq_one_letter_code
_entity_poly.pdbx_strand_id
1 'polypeptide(L)'
;MYATLHTACATSRRPANMTLRQFLDEGLRLAHYLEMHHSIEETHLYPLLGRKMPEFRATTTTAAAAGPGSSGAGGSAGGRGKGKGKKQQRAGGEEECELIRQHRMIHEGMDEMVEYLRRCKDRECELELAVLKEKMEPWGEVLLKHLDQEVRDLGAENMRKYWTLQEMRAFPI
;
A
#
# COMPACT_ATOMS: atom_id res chain seq x y z
N MET A 1 6.96 -14.58 7.21
CA MET A 1 5.96 -14.01 6.29
C MET A 1 6.59 -13.73 4.93
N TYR A 2 7.05 -12.52 4.59
CA TYR A 2 7.58 -12.22 3.24
C TYR A 2 8.79 -13.09 2.85
N ALA A 3 9.83 -13.13 3.69
CA ALA A 3 11.04 -13.92 3.42
C ALA A 3 10.74 -15.41 3.15
N THR A 4 9.78 -15.98 3.88
CA THR A 4 9.37 -17.39 3.71
C THR A 4 8.81 -17.66 2.31
N LEU A 5 7.91 -16.80 1.83
CA LEU A 5 7.31 -16.92 0.50
C LEU A 5 8.36 -16.63 -0.58
N HIS A 6 9.12 -15.54 -0.43
CA HIS A 6 10.17 -15.16 -1.36
C HIS A 6 11.22 -16.26 -1.54
N THR A 7 11.73 -16.84 -0.44
CA THR A 7 12.68 -17.97 -0.51
C THR A 7 12.06 -19.19 -1.18
N ALA A 8 10.79 -19.49 -0.91
CA ALA A 8 10.12 -20.61 -1.55
C ALA A 8 10.01 -20.43 -3.07
N CYS A 9 9.64 -19.23 -3.53
CA CYS A 9 9.61 -18.85 -4.94
C CYS A 9 11.01 -18.92 -5.56
N ALA A 10 12.01 -18.30 -4.92
CA ALA A 10 13.39 -18.23 -5.43
C ALA A 10 14.06 -19.59 -5.55
N THR A 11 13.77 -20.52 -4.64
CA THR A 11 14.34 -21.87 -4.64
C THR A 11 13.45 -22.92 -5.30
N SER A 12 12.27 -22.50 -5.80
CA SER A 12 11.22 -23.40 -6.29
C SER A 12 10.93 -24.54 -5.30
N ARG A 13 11.01 -24.26 -4.00
CA ARG A 13 10.85 -25.26 -2.93
C ARG A 13 10.19 -24.66 -1.69
N ARG A 14 9.06 -25.23 -1.32
CA ARG A 14 8.34 -24.87 -0.09
C ARG A 14 9.09 -25.36 1.16
N PRO A 15 9.02 -24.65 2.32
CA PRO A 15 9.66 -25.10 3.55
C PRO A 15 9.22 -26.50 3.98
N ALA A 16 10.18 -27.36 4.35
CA ALA A 16 9.93 -28.77 4.69
C ALA A 16 9.13 -28.94 5.99
N ASN A 17 9.23 -27.98 6.92
CA ASN A 17 8.54 -27.97 8.21
C ASN A 17 7.12 -27.39 8.15
N MET A 18 6.55 -27.22 6.96
CA MET A 18 5.24 -26.61 6.75
C MET A 18 4.41 -27.48 5.82
N THR A 19 3.10 -27.59 6.07
CA THR A 19 2.14 -28.20 5.12
C THR A 19 1.80 -27.20 4.00
N LEU A 20 1.19 -27.67 2.91
CA LEU A 20 0.69 -26.77 1.85
C LEU A 20 -0.30 -25.74 2.42
N ARG A 21 -1.27 -26.19 3.23
CA ARG A 21 -2.28 -25.31 3.84
C ARG A 21 -1.64 -24.21 4.70
N GLN A 22 -0.70 -24.58 5.57
CA GLN A 22 0.02 -23.60 6.39
C GLN A 22 0.81 -22.59 5.56
N PHE A 23 1.37 -23.01 4.41
CA PHE A 23 2.09 -22.12 3.51
C PHE A 23 1.16 -21.14 2.78
N LEU A 24 -0.02 -21.59 2.34
CA LEU A 24 -1.03 -20.70 1.78
C LEU A 24 -1.55 -19.71 2.83
N ASP A 25 -1.77 -20.18 4.06
CA ASP A 25 -2.16 -19.34 5.20
C ASP A 25 -1.06 -18.32 5.56
N GLU A 26 0.22 -18.63 5.37
CA GLU A 26 1.35 -17.70 5.52
C GLU A 26 1.27 -16.54 4.52
N GLY A 27 0.95 -16.82 3.26
CA GLY A 27 0.77 -15.81 2.23
C GLY A 27 -0.43 -14.90 2.49
N LEU A 28 -1.56 -15.47 2.87
CA LEU A 28 -2.75 -14.69 3.21
C LEU A 28 -2.56 -13.82 4.46
N ARG A 29 -1.81 -14.32 5.46
CA ARG A 29 -1.50 -13.55 6.66
C ARG A 29 -0.55 -12.39 6.38
N LEU A 30 0.43 -12.58 5.49
CA LEU A 30 1.29 -11.47 5.05
C LEU A 30 0.43 -10.33 4.51
N ALA A 31 -0.53 -10.64 3.63
CA ALA A 31 -1.37 -9.64 3.03
C ALA A 31 -2.19 -8.86 4.06
N HIS A 32 -2.86 -9.59 4.96
CA HIS A 32 -3.63 -8.98 6.04
C HIS A 32 -2.75 -8.14 6.99
N TYR A 33 -1.53 -8.58 7.28
CA TYR A 33 -0.63 -7.83 8.16
C TYR A 33 -0.20 -6.51 7.54
N LEU A 34 0.15 -6.51 6.25
CA LEU A 34 0.54 -5.29 5.54
C LEU A 34 -0.64 -4.29 5.47
N GLU A 35 -1.86 -4.77 5.22
CA GLU A 35 -3.06 -3.93 5.26
C GLU A 35 -3.30 -3.28 6.63
N MET A 36 -3.21 -4.05 7.71
CA MET A 36 -3.32 -3.51 9.06
C MET A 36 -2.20 -2.51 9.39
N HIS A 37 -0.97 -2.82 9.01
CA HIS A 37 0.21 -1.99 9.25
C HIS A 37 0.09 -0.63 8.55
N HIS A 38 -0.13 -0.64 7.24
CA HIS A 38 -0.29 0.58 6.44
C HIS A 38 -1.52 1.38 6.88
N SER A 39 -2.61 0.71 7.28
CA SER A 39 -3.81 1.40 7.79
C SER A 39 -3.52 2.19 9.08
N ILE A 40 -2.73 1.62 10.00
CA ILE A 40 -2.30 2.33 11.21
C ILE A 40 -1.45 3.55 10.85
N GLU A 41 -0.54 3.39 9.89
CA GLU A 41 0.34 4.47 9.47
C GLU A 41 -0.42 5.62 8.84
N GLU A 42 -1.28 5.33 7.87
CA GLU A 42 -2.09 6.33 7.18
C GLU A 42 -3.10 7.02 8.11
N THR A 43 -3.71 6.26 9.02
CA THR A 43 -4.79 6.78 9.88
C THR A 43 -4.23 7.55 11.08
N HIS A 44 -3.08 7.14 11.62
CA HIS A 44 -2.59 7.61 12.91
C HIS A 44 -1.18 8.20 12.85
N LEU A 45 -0.21 7.49 12.24
CA LEU A 45 1.19 7.90 12.30
C LEU A 45 1.49 9.07 11.37
N TYR A 46 1.22 8.95 10.08
CA TYR A 46 1.55 9.96 9.07
C TYR A 46 0.88 11.32 9.36
N PRO A 47 -0.41 11.39 9.78
CA PRO A 47 -1.01 12.65 10.20
C PRO A 47 -0.30 13.31 11.41
N LEU A 48 0.22 12.50 12.35
CA LEU A 48 0.98 13.00 13.49
C LEU A 48 2.34 13.55 13.03
N LEU A 49 3.04 12.82 12.17
CA LEU A 49 4.33 13.23 11.62
C LEU A 49 4.22 14.52 10.80
N GLY A 50 3.17 14.67 9.99
CA GLY A 50 2.91 15.86 9.18
C GLY A 50 2.82 17.18 9.96
N ARG A 51 2.62 17.12 11.29
CA ARG A 51 2.68 18.31 12.15
C ARG A 51 4.06 18.97 12.17
N LYS A 52 5.13 18.18 12.04
CA LYS A 52 6.52 18.66 12.11
C LYS A 52 7.38 18.29 10.92
N MET A 53 7.03 17.26 10.16
CA MET A 53 7.78 16.75 9.02
C MET A 53 7.02 17.07 7.72
N PRO A 54 7.46 18.06 6.93
CA PRO A 54 6.73 18.54 5.75
C PRO A 54 6.38 17.46 4.72
N GLU A 55 7.25 16.45 4.56
CA GLU A 55 7.08 15.32 3.66
C GLU A 55 5.90 14.39 4.02
N PHE A 56 5.38 14.48 5.24
CA PHE A 56 4.20 13.74 5.73
C PHE A 56 2.94 14.62 5.81
N ARG A 57 2.99 15.87 5.37
CA ARG A 57 1.81 16.73 5.39
C ARG A 57 0.79 16.20 4.40
N ALA A 58 -0.30 15.63 4.93
CA ALA A 58 -1.47 15.37 4.12
C ALA A 58 -1.93 16.70 3.49
N THR A 59 -2.04 16.72 2.16
CA THR A 59 -2.90 17.72 1.52
C THR A 59 -4.28 17.46 2.09
N THR A 60 -4.84 18.45 2.81
CA THR A 60 -6.21 18.34 3.28
C THR A 60 -7.09 18.27 2.05
N THR A 61 -7.38 17.06 1.55
CA THR A 61 -8.57 16.88 0.74
C THR A 61 -9.70 17.28 1.68
N THR A 62 -10.34 18.40 1.40
CA THR A 62 -11.57 18.86 2.02
C THR A 62 -12.68 17.85 1.71
N ALA A 63 -12.63 16.68 2.34
CA ALA A 63 -13.70 15.68 2.41
C ALA A 63 -14.58 15.89 3.66
N ALA A 64 -14.47 17.04 4.32
CA ALA A 64 -15.40 17.50 5.34
C ALA A 64 -16.48 18.40 4.71
N ALA A 65 -17.34 17.85 3.86
CA ALA A 65 -18.70 18.35 3.54
C ALA A 65 -19.36 17.53 2.41
N ALA A 66 -19.79 16.30 2.67
CA ALA A 66 -20.81 15.65 1.84
C ALA A 66 -21.72 14.80 2.74
N GLY A 67 -22.87 15.38 3.10
CA GLY A 67 -23.97 14.64 3.71
C GLY A 67 -24.66 13.71 2.71
N PRO A 68 -25.57 12.83 3.17
CA PRO A 68 -26.22 11.86 2.31
C PRO A 68 -27.34 12.53 1.51
N GLY A 69 -27.23 12.49 0.19
CA GLY A 69 -28.22 13.03 -0.76
C GLY A 69 -28.57 12.00 -1.82
N SER A 70 -29.85 11.63 -1.86
CA SER A 70 -30.48 10.59 -2.66
C SER A 70 -30.59 10.87 -4.17
N SER A 71 -30.55 9.77 -4.95
CA SER A 71 -31.37 9.45 -6.14
C SER A 71 -31.54 10.46 -7.29
N GLY A 72 -31.24 10.02 -8.51
CA GLY A 72 -31.76 10.61 -9.75
C GLY A 72 -31.26 9.90 -11.01
N ALA A 73 -32.17 9.22 -11.70
CA ALA A 73 -31.94 8.49 -12.94
C ALA A 73 -32.01 9.40 -14.19
N GLY A 74 -31.35 8.97 -15.27
CA GLY A 74 -31.84 9.15 -16.64
C GLY A 74 -31.04 10.07 -17.58
N GLY A 75 -30.76 9.57 -18.78
CA GLY A 75 -30.73 10.41 -20.00
C GLY A 75 -29.44 10.42 -20.82
N SER A 76 -29.43 9.64 -21.90
CA SER A 76 -28.47 9.66 -23.01
C SER A 76 -28.69 10.85 -23.95
N ALA A 77 -27.62 11.45 -24.49
CA ALA A 77 -27.46 11.79 -25.93
C ALA A 77 -26.17 12.60 -26.17
N GLY A 78 -25.50 12.30 -27.29
CA GLY A 78 -24.19 12.82 -27.64
C GLY A 78 -24.15 14.23 -28.25
N GLY A 79 -22.92 14.72 -28.43
CA GLY A 79 -22.62 15.93 -29.18
C GLY A 79 -21.11 16.15 -29.28
N ARG A 80 -20.54 15.79 -30.43
CA ARG A 80 -19.13 16.00 -30.80
C ARG A 80 -18.89 17.49 -31.06
N GLY A 81 -18.04 18.13 -30.26
CA GLY A 81 -17.56 19.50 -30.49
C GLY A 81 -16.04 19.59 -30.34
N LYS A 82 -15.31 19.72 -31.46
CA LYS A 82 -13.86 19.98 -31.47
C LYS A 82 -13.61 21.47 -31.23
N GLY A 83 -13.22 21.83 -30.01
CA GLY A 83 -12.66 23.15 -29.67
C GLY A 83 -11.19 23.02 -29.27
N LYS A 84 -10.26 23.51 -30.10
CA LYS A 84 -8.84 23.62 -29.75
C LYS A 84 -8.64 24.82 -28.82
N GLY A 85 -8.75 24.59 -27.51
CA GLY A 85 -8.35 25.53 -26.47
C GLY A 85 -6.91 25.26 -26.03
N LYS A 86 -6.02 26.23 -26.27
CA LYS A 86 -4.62 26.22 -25.85
C LYS A 86 -4.58 26.46 -24.34
N LYS A 87 -4.53 25.39 -23.52
CA LYS A 87 -4.48 25.52 -22.05
C LYS A 87 -3.03 25.58 -21.58
N GLN A 88 -2.64 26.78 -21.20
CA GLN A 88 -1.43 27.15 -20.50
C GLN A 88 -1.29 26.25 -19.25
N GLN A 89 -0.30 25.36 -19.24
CA GLN A 89 0.00 24.54 -18.07
C GLN A 89 0.63 25.44 -17.00
N ARG A 90 -0.16 25.77 -15.99
CA ARG A 90 0.37 26.12 -14.67
C ARG A 90 0.66 24.79 -13.97
N ALA A 91 1.93 24.40 -13.89
CA ALA A 91 2.37 23.23 -13.17
C ALA A 91 2.91 23.67 -11.80
N GLY A 92 2.04 23.63 -10.80
CA GLY A 92 2.39 23.57 -9.39
C GLY A 92 1.55 22.43 -8.81
N GLY A 93 1.95 21.19 -9.13
CA GLY A 93 1.25 19.98 -8.71
C GLY A 93 1.76 19.55 -7.34
N GLU A 94 0.84 19.45 -6.40
CA GLU A 94 1.01 19.13 -4.99
C GLU A 94 1.46 17.66 -4.85
N GLU A 95 2.56 17.42 -4.15
CA GLU A 95 3.19 16.09 -4.06
C GLU A 95 2.61 15.33 -2.86
N GLU A 96 1.90 14.24 -3.15
CA GLU A 96 1.47 13.27 -2.14
C GLU A 96 2.68 12.61 -1.46
N CYS A 97 2.58 12.30 -0.17
CA CYS A 97 3.64 11.58 0.54
C CYS A 97 3.99 10.29 -0.22
N GLU A 98 5.24 10.16 -0.65
CA GLU A 98 5.71 9.04 -1.48
C GLU A 98 5.45 7.68 -0.81
N LEU A 99 5.47 7.59 0.53
CA LEU A 99 5.13 6.36 1.27
C LEU A 99 3.66 5.95 1.09
N ILE A 100 2.72 6.92 1.12
CA ILE A 100 1.29 6.66 0.87
C ILE A 100 1.08 6.15 -0.56
N ARG A 101 1.78 6.74 -1.54
CA ARG A 101 1.74 6.25 -2.92
C ARG A 101 2.24 4.81 -3.01
N GLN A 102 3.30 4.46 -2.29
CA GLN A 102 3.85 3.11 -2.25
C GLN A 102 2.89 2.11 -1.60
N HIS A 103 2.19 2.47 -0.51
CA HIS A 103 1.15 1.62 0.09
C HIS A 103 0.11 1.19 -0.95
N ARG A 104 -0.42 2.13 -1.74
CA ARG A 104 -1.38 1.81 -2.80
C ARG A 104 -0.83 0.83 -3.82
N MET A 105 0.38 1.06 -4.31
CA MET A 105 1.04 0.15 -5.25
C MET A 105 1.24 -1.25 -4.67
N ILE A 106 1.55 -1.34 -3.37
CA ILE A 106 1.69 -2.62 -2.67
C ILE A 106 0.34 -3.33 -2.58
N HIS A 107 -0.72 -2.63 -2.17
CA HIS A 107 -2.07 -3.20 -2.06
C HIS A 107 -2.65 -3.65 -3.41
N GLU A 108 -2.56 -2.79 -4.43
CA GLU A 108 -3.01 -3.13 -5.80
C GLU A 108 -2.27 -4.36 -6.34
N GLY A 109 -0.95 -4.44 -6.13
CA GLY A 109 -0.18 -5.61 -6.57
C GLY A 109 -0.46 -6.88 -5.76
N MET A 110 -0.83 -6.74 -4.48
CA MET A 110 -1.12 -7.88 -3.62
C MET A 110 -2.44 -8.58 -3.95
N ASP A 111 -3.42 -7.90 -4.54
CA ASP A 111 -4.74 -8.44 -4.85
C ASP A 111 -4.66 -9.73 -5.68
N GLU A 112 -3.82 -9.72 -6.72
CA GLU A 112 -3.62 -10.89 -7.58
C GLU A 112 -3.00 -12.09 -6.85
N MET A 113 -2.06 -11.82 -5.94
CA MET A 113 -1.45 -12.87 -5.11
C MET A 113 -2.51 -13.46 -4.17
N VAL A 114 -3.29 -12.61 -3.50
CA VAL A 114 -4.33 -13.05 -2.55
C VAL A 114 -5.38 -13.90 -3.24
N GLU A 115 -5.85 -13.49 -4.42
CA GLU A 115 -6.78 -14.28 -5.23
C GLU A 115 -6.20 -15.66 -5.57
N TYR A 116 -4.96 -15.70 -6.07
CA TYR A 116 -4.30 -16.95 -6.43
C TYR A 116 -4.15 -17.92 -5.24
N LEU A 117 -3.73 -17.41 -4.09
CA LEU A 117 -3.57 -18.21 -2.88
C LEU A 117 -4.92 -18.75 -2.36
N ARG A 118 -6.01 -17.99 -2.48
CA ARG A 118 -7.37 -18.44 -2.14
C ARG A 118 -7.81 -19.58 -3.06
N ARG A 119 -7.65 -19.43 -4.38
CA ARG A 119 -7.96 -20.48 -5.36
C ARG A 119 -7.18 -21.77 -5.10
N CYS A 120 -5.88 -21.66 -4.76
CA CYS A 120 -5.07 -22.82 -4.35
C CYS A 120 -5.62 -23.48 -3.07
N LYS A 121 -6.06 -22.67 -2.10
CA LYS A 121 -6.59 -23.15 -0.81
C LYS A 121 -7.94 -23.85 -0.97
N ASP A 122 -8.76 -23.36 -1.88
CA ASP A 122 -10.08 -23.90 -2.23
C ASP A 122 -10.01 -25.07 -3.23
N ARG A 123 -8.79 -25.45 -3.64
CA ARG A 123 -8.49 -26.56 -4.58
C ARG A 123 -9.03 -26.31 -5.99
N GLU A 124 -9.18 -25.05 -6.39
CA GLU A 124 -9.55 -24.69 -7.77
C GLU A 124 -8.37 -24.76 -8.73
N CYS A 125 -7.14 -24.64 -8.21
CA CYS A 125 -5.90 -24.85 -8.94
C CYS A 125 -4.82 -25.39 -8.01
N GLU A 126 -3.77 -25.96 -8.60
CA GLU A 126 -2.58 -26.39 -7.87
C GLU A 126 -1.64 -25.19 -7.64
N LEU A 127 -0.88 -25.26 -6.54
CA LEU A 127 0.15 -24.27 -6.23
C LEU A 127 1.37 -24.48 -7.14
N GLU A 128 1.67 -23.47 -7.95
CA GLU A 128 2.88 -23.34 -8.76
C GLU A 128 3.71 -22.18 -8.22
N LEU A 129 4.91 -22.47 -7.74
CA LEU A 129 5.79 -21.46 -7.14
C LEU A 129 6.30 -20.42 -8.15
N ALA A 130 6.35 -20.77 -9.43
CA ALA A 130 6.66 -19.81 -10.51
C ALA A 130 5.53 -18.78 -10.70
N VAL A 131 4.27 -19.22 -10.68
CA VAL A 131 3.09 -18.34 -10.75
C VAL A 131 3.01 -17.46 -9.50
N LEU A 132 3.28 -18.03 -8.32
CA LEU A 132 3.36 -17.24 -7.09
C LEU A 132 4.47 -16.18 -7.18
N LYS A 133 5.65 -16.53 -7.72
CA LYS A 133 6.76 -15.59 -7.92
C LYS A 133 6.34 -14.42 -8.81
N GLU A 134 5.75 -14.70 -9.96
CA GLU A 134 5.27 -13.68 -10.92
C GLU A 134 4.31 -12.69 -10.24
N LYS A 135 3.41 -13.21 -9.40
CA LYS A 135 2.44 -12.39 -8.65
C LYS A 135 3.04 -11.63 -7.48
N MET A 136 4.22 -12.03 -7.00
CA MET A 136 4.89 -11.38 -5.87
C MET A 136 5.90 -10.31 -6.29
N GLU A 137 6.54 -10.48 -7.45
CA GLU A 137 7.71 -9.69 -7.85
C GLU A 137 7.42 -8.18 -8.00
N PRO A 138 6.34 -7.75 -8.68
CA PRO A 138 6.09 -6.32 -8.93
C PRO A 138 5.95 -5.48 -7.66
N TRP A 139 5.12 -5.92 -6.70
CA TRP A 139 4.93 -5.20 -5.44
C TRP A 139 6.00 -5.55 -4.40
N GLY A 140 6.69 -6.68 -4.53
CA GLY A 140 7.82 -7.04 -3.68
C GLY A 140 8.99 -6.06 -3.80
N GLU A 141 9.30 -5.60 -5.02
CA GLU A 141 10.30 -4.55 -5.24
C GLU A 141 9.89 -3.23 -4.57
N VAL A 142 8.60 -2.87 -4.67
CA VAL A 142 8.04 -1.66 -4.05
C VAL A 142 8.08 -1.77 -2.52
N LEU A 143 7.70 -2.93 -1.96
CA LEU A 143 7.73 -3.19 -0.53
C LEU A 143 9.15 -3.05 0.05
N LEU A 144 10.16 -3.60 -0.61
CA LEU A 144 11.54 -3.48 -0.13
C LEU A 144 12.02 -2.02 -0.17
N LYS A 145 11.73 -1.29 -1.26
CA LYS A 145 12.03 0.14 -1.35
C LYS A 145 11.30 0.94 -0.25
N HIS A 146 10.05 0.60 0.01
CA HIS A 146 9.20 1.24 1.01
C HIS A 146 9.80 1.08 2.41
N LEU A 147 10.09 -0.15 2.84
CA LEU A 147 10.73 -0.43 4.13
C LEU A 147 12.06 0.32 4.28
N ASP A 148 12.88 0.34 3.23
CA ASP A 148 14.13 1.08 3.20
C ASP A 148 13.91 2.60 3.39
N GLN A 149 12.85 3.16 2.82
CA GLN A 149 12.52 4.58 2.94
C GLN A 149 11.96 4.90 4.33
N GLU A 150 11.13 4.04 4.90
CA GLU A 150 10.66 4.19 6.28
C GLU A 150 11.81 4.19 7.28
N VAL A 151 12.78 3.29 7.12
CA VAL A 151 13.98 3.28 7.98
C VAL A 151 14.76 4.59 7.85
N ARG A 152 14.87 5.14 6.63
CA ARG A 152 15.55 6.44 6.41
C ARG A 152 14.79 7.61 7.05
N ASP A 153 13.48 7.69 6.82
CA ASP A 153 12.68 8.87 7.16
C ASP A 153 12.16 8.84 8.60
N LEU A 154 11.83 7.64 9.10
CA LEU A 154 11.29 7.41 10.44
C LEU A 154 12.35 6.86 11.41
N GLY A 155 13.57 6.64 10.92
CA GLY A 155 14.70 6.23 11.74
C GLY A 155 15.03 7.23 12.85
N ALA A 156 15.63 6.73 13.93
CA ALA A 156 15.88 7.50 15.15
C ALA A 156 16.73 8.77 14.91
N GLU A 157 17.63 8.76 13.93
CA GLU A 157 18.46 9.92 13.60
C GLU A 157 17.65 11.04 12.94
N ASN A 158 16.72 10.70 12.03
CA ASN A 158 15.87 11.69 11.38
C ASN A 158 14.81 12.23 12.35
N MET A 159 14.18 11.34 13.13
CA MET A 159 13.15 11.72 14.10
C MET A 159 13.65 12.73 15.14
N ARG A 160 14.90 12.61 15.60
CA ARG A 160 15.52 13.55 16.57
C ARG A 160 15.67 14.98 16.04
N LYS A 161 15.62 15.19 14.72
CA LYS A 161 15.66 16.54 14.13
C LYS A 161 14.37 17.32 14.40
N TYR A 162 13.25 16.61 14.57
CA TYR A 162 11.91 17.21 14.68
C TYR A 162 11.29 17.06 16.07
N TRP A 163 11.67 16.02 16.81
CA TRP A 163 11.01 15.62 18.05
C TRP A 163 11.99 15.52 19.22
N THR A 164 11.59 16.08 20.36
CA THR A 164 12.31 15.88 21.63
C THR A 164 12.03 14.49 22.20
N LEU A 165 12.89 14.03 23.13
CA LEU A 165 12.67 12.75 23.82
C LEU A 165 11.34 12.70 24.58
N GLN A 166 10.92 13.83 25.16
CA GLN A 166 9.64 13.90 25.89
C GLN A 166 8.46 13.76 24.93
N GLU A 167 8.51 14.40 23.76
CA GLU A 167 7.46 14.27 22.76
C GLU A 167 7.40 12.85 22.19
N MET A 168 8.53 12.23 21.87
CA MET A 168 8.58 10.84 21.38
C MET A 168 7.97 9.85 22.38
N ARG A 169 8.17 10.06 23.69
CA ARG A 169 7.54 9.24 24.75
C ARG A 169 6.02 9.41 24.83
N ALA A 170 5.49 10.50 24.29
CA ALA A 170 4.06 10.78 24.24
C ALA A 170 3.42 10.37 22.91
N PHE A 171 4.17 9.71 22.00
CA PHE A 171 3.57 9.18 20.78
C PHE A 171 2.54 8.10 21.12
N PRO A 172 1.35 8.14 20.52
CA PRO A 172 0.33 7.12 20.69
C PRO A 172 0.65 5.91 19.80
N ILE A 173 1.53 5.03 20.28
CA ILE A 173 1.94 3.78 19.61
C ILE A 173 1.66 2.59 20.52
#